data_AF-A0A8H7N352-F1
#
_entry.id   AF-A0A8H7N352-F1
#
_cell.length_a   1.000
_cell.length_b   1.000
_cell.length_c   1.000
_cell.angle_alpha   90.00
_cell.angle_beta   90.00
_cell.angle_gamma   90.00
#
_symmetry.space_group_name_H-M   'P 1'
#
loop_
_entity.id
_entity.type
_entity.pdbx_description
1 polymer ?
#
loop_
_entity_poly.entity_id
_entity_poly.type
_entity_poly.pdbx_seq_one_letter_code
_entity_poly.pdbx_strand_id
1 'polypeptide(L)'
;MTRPIPGLTEEELAAFNKDGYLIIKNALLPETVSDMMKETQHLLSSFSVEDHPLTRFSTGTKSEHVGDDYFLTSGDKIRFFFEEDAFDDDGKLTKPKEKAVNKIGHNLHGLSEPFKKLLDEQGAASRGEVAPAAVARALGYRDPRCLQSMVICKQPEIGGAVPLIRTLHFYTRTLPRRLGSGTRSKMPRWRTAA
;
A
#
# COMPACT_ATOMS: atom_id res chain seq x y z
N MET A 1 13.97 -3.48 28.75
CA MET A 1 12.63 -3.76 28.19
C MET A 1 12.83 -4.68 27.00
N THR A 2 12.61 -5.98 27.19
CA THR A 2 12.70 -6.99 26.13
C THR A 2 11.36 -7.03 25.40
N ARG A 3 11.35 -6.79 24.09
CA ARG A 3 10.14 -6.95 23.26
C ARG A 3 9.61 -8.38 23.43
N PRO A 4 8.40 -8.59 24.01
CA PRO A 4 7.77 -9.89 23.95
C PRO A 4 7.46 -10.14 22.47
N ILE A 5 8.16 -11.11 21.89
CA ILE A 5 7.98 -11.46 20.48
C ILE A 5 6.48 -11.80 20.24
N PRO A 6 5.84 -11.34 19.15
CA PRO A 6 6.41 -10.68 17.97
C PRO A 6 5.77 -9.32 17.62
N GLY A 7 4.98 -8.71 18.50
CA GLY A 7 4.10 -7.59 18.13
C GLY A 7 4.58 -6.23 18.60
N LEU A 8 3.97 -5.77 19.69
CA LEU A 8 4.19 -4.47 20.31
C LEU A 8 4.40 -4.67 21.82
N THR A 9 5.21 -3.82 22.45
CA THR A 9 5.23 -3.73 23.92
C THR A 9 3.94 -3.11 24.47
N GLU A 10 3.70 -3.23 25.78
CA GLU A 10 2.55 -2.57 26.42
C GLU A 10 2.59 -1.05 26.23
N GLU A 11 3.78 -0.44 26.30
CA GLU A 11 3.97 1.00 26.07
C GLU A 11 3.72 1.39 24.61
N GLU A 12 4.20 0.58 23.65
CA GLU A 12 3.95 0.77 22.22
C GLU A 12 2.44 0.66 21.90
N LEU A 13 1.75 -0.31 22.51
CA LEU A 13 0.30 -0.48 22.38
C LEU A 13 -0.47 0.69 23.00
N ALA A 14 -0.08 1.16 24.18
CA ALA A 14 -0.68 2.32 24.83
C ALA A 14 -0.49 3.60 24.01
N ALA A 15 0.70 3.82 23.45
CA ALA A 15 0.98 4.94 22.56
C ALA A 15 0.11 4.89 21.30
N PHE A 16 -0.01 3.72 20.66
CA PHE A 16 -0.89 3.55 19.51
C PHE A 16 -2.35 3.88 19.83
N ASN A 17 -2.87 3.37 20.95
CA ASN A 17 -4.26 3.60 21.36
C ASN A 17 -4.54 5.08 21.69
N LYS A 18 -3.54 5.80 22.19
CA LYS A 18 -3.65 7.21 22.52
C LYS A 18 -3.56 8.11 21.29
N ASP A 19 -2.57 7.88 20.44
CA ASP A 19 -2.18 8.82 19.37
C ASP A 19 -2.76 8.43 18.00
N GLY A 20 -3.23 7.19 17.84
CA GLY A 20 -3.76 6.66 16.58
C GLY A 20 -2.67 6.27 15.56
N TYR A 21 -1.40 6.38 15.94
CA TYR A 21 -0.24 5.94 15.16
C TYR A 21 0.90 5.52 16.11
N LEU A 22 1.90 4.83 15.56
CA LEU A 22 3.08 4.40 16.32
C LEU A 22 4.32 4.43 15.42
N ILE A 23 5.46 4.87 15.98
CA ILE A 23 6.76 4.83 15.31
C ILE A 23 7.59 3.70 15.92
N ILE A 24 7.84 2.65 15.13
CA ILE A 24 8.70 1.54 15.52
C ILE A 24 10.07 1.74 14.87
N LYS A 25 11.05 2.18 15.67
CA LYS A 25 12.42 2.35 15.20
C LYS A 25 13.06 0.98 14.91
N ASN A 26 13.85 0.92 13.84
CA ASN A 26 14.58 -0.28 13.40
C ASN A 26 13.65 -1.50 13.28
N ALA A 27 12.45 -1.29 12.72
CA ALA A 27 11.48 -2.38 12.52
C ALA A 27 11.99 -3.45 11.55
N LEU A 28 12.80 -3.04 10.58
CA LEU A 28 13.45 -3.90 9.59
C LEU A 28 14.96 -3.76 9.70
N LEU A 29 15.68 -4.82 9.34
CA LEU A 29 17.13 -4.79 9.26
C LEU A 29 17.60 -4.03 7.99
N PRO A 30 18.79 -3.42 8.03
CA PRO A 30 19.35 -2.71 6.87
C PRO A 30 19.43 -3.56 5.60
N GLU A 31 19.74 -4.86 5.71
CA GLU A 31 19.79 -5.80 4.58
C GLU A 31 18.41 -6.01 3.95
N THR A 32 17.36 -6.16 4.75
CA THR A 32 15.98 -6.32 4.26
C THR A 32 15.54 -5.08 3.50
N VAL A 33 15.85 -3.90 4.05
CA VAL A 33 15.61 -2.62 3.37
C VAL A 33 16.42 -2.54 2.07
N SER A 34 17.69 -2.95 2.09
CA SER A 34 18.55 -2.96 0.90
C SER A 34 17.99 -3.84 -0.21
N ASP A 35 17.51 -5.04 0.12
CA ASP A 35 16.95 -5.97 -0.86
C ASP A 35 15.66 -5.45 -1.48
N MET A 36 14.78 -4.84 -0.69
CA MET A 36 13.58 -4.16 -1.20
C MET A 36 13.92 -2.96 -2.11
N MET A 37 14.98 -2.21 -1.76
CA MET A 37 15.45 -1.09 -2.56
C MET A 37 16.05 -1.55 -3.89
N LYS A 38 16.83 -2.64 -3.90
CA LYS A 38 17.36 -3.25 -5.13
C LYS A 38 16.25 -3.76 -6.03
N GLU A 39 15.27 -4.45 -5.46
CA GLU A 39 14.11 -4.93 -6.19
C GLU A 39 13.30 -3.77 -6.78
N THR A 40 13.08 -2.70 -6.02
CA THR A 40 12.41 -1.50 -6.51
C THR A 40 13.16 -0.92 -7.71
N GLN A 41 14.49 -0.79 -7.63
CA GLN A 41 15.31 -0.30 -8.75
C GLN A 41 15.25 -1.22 -9.96
N HIS A 42 15.24 -2.54 -9.75
CA HIS A 42 15.07 -3.53 -10.81
C HIS A 42 13.70 -3.42 -11.48
N LEU A 43 12.63 -3.30 -10.71
CA LEU A 43 11.26 -3.12 -11.23
C LEU A 43 11.16 -1.84 -12.07
N LEU A 44 11.74 -0.74 -11.58
CA LEU A 44 11.77 0.54 -12.30
C LEU A 44 12.57 0.49 -13.60
N SER A 45 13.71 -0.20 -13.64
CA SER A 45 14.52 -0.28 -14.86
C SER A 45 13.94 -1.25 -15.90
N SER A 46 13.31 -2.34 -15.44
CA SER A 46 12.84 -3.44 -16.30
C SER A 46 11.47 -3.22 -16.94
N PHE A 47 10.59 -2.38 -16.38
CA PHE A 47 9.25 -2.23 -16.94
C PHE A 47 9.25 -1.51 -18.30
N SER A 48 8.45 -1.97 -19.25
CA SER A 48 8.29 -1.30 -20.54
C SER A 48 7.25 -0.18 -20.45
N VAL A 49 7.53 0.93 -21.14
CA VAL A 49 6.56 2.02 -21.36
C VAL A 49 5.76 1.83 -22.64
N GLU A 50 6.19 0.95 -23.55
CA GLU A 50 5.58 0.76 -24.88
C GLU A 50 4.15 0.20 -24.77
N ASP A 51 3.96 -0.78 -23.88
CA ASP A 51 2.64 -1.38 -23.59
C ASP A 51 1.94 -0.72 -22.40
N HIS A 52 2.49 0.38 -21.87
CA HIS A 52 1.96 1.04 -20.70
C HIS A 52 0.98 2.16 -21.11
N PRO A 53 -0.24 2.24 -20.53
CA PRO A 53 -1.19 3.31 -20.84
C PRO A 53 -0.79 4.70 -20.32
N LEU A 54 0.48 4.89 -19.93
CA LEU A 54 1.02 6.09 -19.27
C LEU A 54 0.10 6.66 -18.17
N THR A 55 -0.61 5.79 -17.45
CA THR A 55 -1.59 6.19 -16.43
C THR A 55 -0.95 7.07 -15.37
N ARG A 56 -1.54 8.24 -15.20
CA ARG A 56 -1.14 9.26 -14.22
C ARG A 56 -1.87 9.02 -12.90
N PHE A 57 -1.19 9.18 -11.76
CA PHE A 57 -1.87 9.17 -10.47
C PHE A 57 -2.47 10.56 -10.19
N SER A 58 -3.78 10.71 -10.36
CA SER A 58 -4.48 11.95 -10.00
C SER A 58 -5.25 11.81 -8.69
N THR A 59 -5.16 12.83 -7.83
CA THR A 59 -5.98 12.93 -6.62
C THR A 59 -7.35 13.57 -6.86
N GLY A 60 -7.71 13.77 -8.13
CA GLY A 60 -9.02 14.20 -8.59
C GLY A 60 -8.99 15.64 -9.10
N THR A 61 -9.04 15.82 -10.42
CA THR A 61 -9.78 16.92 -11.09
C THR A 61 -9.71 16.95 -12.62
N LYS A 62 -8.84 16.21 -13.35
CA LYS A 62 -8.57 16.59 -14.76
C LYS A 62 -8.41 15.54 -15.89
N SER A 63 -8.71 14.26 -15.71
CA SER A 63 -8.73 13.36 -16.90
C SER A 63 -9.68 12.17 -16.77
N GLU A 64 -10.53 11.99 -17.78
CA GLU A 64 -11.54 10.93 -17.88
C GLU A 64 -10.96 9.59 -18.40
N HIS A 65 -11.25 8.54 -17.64
CA HIS A 65 -11.53 7.14 -18.04
C HIS A 65 -10.42 6.21 -18.57
N VAL A 66 -9.33 6.65 -19.20
CA VAL A 66 -8.31 5.69 -19.73
C VAL A 66 -7.40 5.11 -18.62
N GLY A 67 -7.21 5.86 -17.53
CA GLY A 67 -6.43 5.40 -16.36
C GLY A 67 -7.19 4.53 -15.38
N ASP A 68 -8.52 4.55 -15.43
CA ASP A 68 -9.39 3.92 -14.43
C ASP A 68 -9.30 2.40 -14.51
N ASP A 69 -9.35 1.78 -15.70
CA ASP A 69 -9.28 0.32 -15.82
C ASP A 69 -7.90 -0.23 -15.44
N TYR A 70 -6.82 0.48 -15.83
CA TYR A 70 -5.45 0.11 -15.44
C TYR A 70 -5.25 0.23 -13.92
N PHE A 71 -5.92 1.17 -13.26
CA PHE A 71 -5.91 1.24 -11.80
C PHE A 71 -6.83 0.19 -11.16
N LEU A 72 -8.09 0.09 -11.55
CA LEU A 72 -9.11 -0.78 -10.94
C LEU A 72 -8.76 -2.27 -11.05
N THR A 73 -8.08 -2.68 -12.14
CA THR A 73 -7.66 -4.07 -12.36
C THR A 73 -6.23 -4.36 -11.88
N SER A 74 -5.61 -3.46 -11.11
CA SER A 74 -4.22 -3.61 -10.63
C SER A 74 -4.09 -4.34 -9.30
N GLY A 75 -5.21 -4.65 -8.64
CA GLY A 75 -5.22 -5.22 -7.28
C GLY A 75 -4.43 -6.50 -7.12
N ASP A 76 -4.33 -7.32 -8.17
CA ASP A 76 -3.60 -8.58 -8.22
C ASP A 76 -2.27 -8.49 -8.99
N LYS A 77 -1.83 -7.29 -9.41
CA LYS A 77 -0.67 -7.09 -10.30
C LYS A 77 0.41 -6.20 -9.70
N ILE A 78 1.57 -6.18 -10.35
CA ILE A 78 2.59 -5.13 -10.18
C ILE A 78 2.47 -4.21 -11.39
N ARG A 79 2.10 -2.96 -11.13
CA ARG A 79 1.83 -1.90 -12.10
C ARG A 79 2.45 -0.58 -11.62
N PHE A 80 2.70 0.30 -12.58
CA PHE A 80 3.44 1.54 -12.37
C PHE A 80 2.49 2.72 -12.58
N PHE A 81 2.60 3.73 -11.72
CA PHE A 81 1.76 4.92 -11.80
C PHE A 81 2.67 6.14 -11.78
N PHE A 82 2.56 6.98 -12.80
CA PHE A 82 3.44 8.13 -12.99
C PHE A 82 2.99 9.34 -12.18
N GLU A 83 3.94 10.21 -11.84
CA GLU A 83 3.66 11.57 -11.38
C GLU A 83 2.95 12.36 -12.48
N GLU A 84 2.04 13.25 -12.10
CA GLU A 84 1.37 14.14 -13.07
C GLU A 84 2.39 15.09 -13.72
N ASP A 85 3.31 15.64 -12.92
CA ASP A 85 4.33 16.60 -13.34
C ASP A 85 5.50 15.95 -14.12
N ALA A 86 5.45 14.64 -14.37
CA ALA A 86 6.44 13.96 -15.20
C ALA A 86 6.17 14.09 -16.71
N PHE A 87 5.06 14.73 -17.11
CA PHE A 87 4.64 14.88 -18.49
C PHE A 87 4.63 16.34 -18.93
N ASP A 88 4.94 16.59 -20.20
CA ASP A 88 4.72 17.90 -20.84
C ASP A 88 3.28 18.05 -21.35
N ASP A 89 3.01 19.21 -21.96
CA ASP A 89 1.69 19.53 -22.54
C ASP A 89 1.31 18.58 -23.71
N ASP A 90 2.31 17.97 -24.37
CA ASP A 90 2.12 16.97 -25.43
C ASP A 90 1.92 15.55 -24.87
N GLY A 91 1.97 15.37 -23.54
CA GLY A 91 1.81 14.09 -22.87
C GLY A 91 3.03 13.18 -22.96
N LYS A 92 4.21 13.71 -23.27
CA LYS A 92 5.48 12.97 -23.30
C LYS A 92 6.22 13.10 -21.97
N LEU A 93 6.97 12.07 -21.62
CA LEU A 93 7.79 12.07 -20.41
C LEU A 93 8.90 13.12 -20.52
N THR A 94 8.98 14.00 -19.53
CA THR A 94 10.04 15.02 -19.39
C THR A 94 11.26 14.50 -18.62
N LYS A 95 11.14 13.31 -18.01
CA LYS A 95 12.19 12.65 -17.23
C LYS A 95 12.33 11.18 -17.65
N PRO A 96 13.48 10.52 -17.37
CA PRO A 96 13.61 9.07 -17.51
C PRO A 96 12.48 8.35 -16.75
N LYS A 97 11.95 7.27 -17.33
CA LYS A 97 10.77 6.55 -16.80
C LYS A 97 10.96 6.14 -15.32
N GLU A 98 12.18 5.75 -14.94
CA GLU A 98 12.56 5.32 -13.60
C GLU A 98 12.43 6.46 -12.57
N LYS A 99 12.54 7.70 -13.04
CA LYS A 99 12.44 8.94 -12.24
C LYS A 99 11.07 9.61 -12.35
N ALA A 100 10.18 9.06 -13.15
CA ALA A 100 8.84 9.59 -13.41
C ALA A 100 7.74 8.85 -12.62
N VAL A 101 8.03 7.65 -12.10
CA VAL A 101 7.07 6.84 -11.34
C VAL A 101 6.83 7.45 -9.95
N ASN A 102 5.56 7.68 -9.62
CA ASN A 102 5.08 8.08 -8.30
C ASN A 102 5.00 6.88 -7.34
N LYS A 103 4.40 5.77 -7.82
CA LYS A 103 4.21 4.54 -7.05
C LYS A 103 4.18 3.28 -7.89
N ILE A 104 4.47 2.16 -7.25
CA ILE A 104 4.33 0.80 -7.77
C ILE A 104 3.31 0.06 -6.91
N GLY A 105 2.35 -0.64 -7.52
CA GLY A 105 1.29 -1.35 -6.79
C GLY A 105 0.50 -2.33 -7.66
N HIS A 106 -0.43 -3.11 -7.13
CA HIS A 106 -0.86 -3.16 -5.73
C HIS A 106 -0.57 -4.50 -5.04
N ASN A 107 0.04 -5.47 -5.75
CA ASN A 107 0.29 -6.83 -5.26
C ASN A 107 1.78 -7.21 -5.16
N LEU A 108 2.66 -6.27 -4.83
CA LEU A 108 4.09 -6.56 -4.56
C LEU A 108 4.25 -7.66 -3.50
N HIS A 109 3.45 -7.60 -2.43
CA HIS A 109 3.46 -8.59 -1.35
C HIS A 109 3.04 -10.01 -1.78
N GLY A 110 2.39 -10.16 -2.93
CA GLY A 110 1.99 -11.46 -3.49
C GLY A 110 2.79 -11.88 -4.72
N LEU A 111 3.53 -10.98 -5.36
CA LEU A 111 4.22 -11.24 -6.63
C LEU A 111 5.74 -10.99 -6.62
N SER A 112 6.28 -10.24 -5.66
CA SER A 112 7.71 -9.94 -5.57
C SER A 112 8.32 -10.54 -4.30
N GLU A 113 9.38 -11.35 -4.47
CA GLU A 113 9.98 -12.14 -3.38
C GLU A 113 10.47 -11.29 -2.19
N PRO A 114 11.21 -10.18 -2.37
CA PRO A 114 11.63 -9.35 -1.24
C PRO A 114 10.45 -8.76 -0.44
N PHE A 115 9.35 -8.40 -1.11
CA PHE A 115 8.16 -7.87 -0.44
C PHE A 115 7.31 -8.98 0.21
N LYS A 116 7.23 -10.17 -0.38
CA LYS A 116 6.60 -11.36 0.23
C LYS A 116 7.28 -11.74 1.55
N LYS A 117 8.62 -11.71 1.60
CA LYS A 117 9.41 -12.06 2.80
C LYS A 117 9.11 -11.18 4.02
N LEU A 118 8.55 -9.98 3.83
CA LEU A 118 8.07 -9.15 4.94
C LEU A 118 6.86 -9.75 5.66
N LEU A 119 6.05 -10.55 4.94
CA LEU A 119 4.87 -11.20 5.50
C LEU A 119 5.18 -12.56 6.12
N ASP A 120 6.39 -13.10 5.90
CA ASP A 120 6.89 -14.29 6.57
C ASP A 120 7.23 -13.97 8.04
N GLU A 121 6.29 -14.25 8.92
CA GLU A 121 6.42 -13.99 10.35
C GLU A 121 7.53 -14.81 11.00
N GLN A 122 7.69 -16.08 10.62
CA GLN A 122 8.73 -16.94 11.19
C GLN A 122 10.11 -16.43 10.75
N GLY A 123 10.24 -16.06 9.48
CA GLY A 123 11.43 -15.41 8.95
C GLY A 123 11.74 -14.09 9.67
N ALA A 124 10.76 -13.21 9.82
CA ALA A 124 10.93 -11.93 10.53
C ALA A 124 11.38 -12.15 11.97
N ALA A 125 10.74 -13.08 12.70
CA ALA A 125 11.14 -13.43 14.06
C ALA A 125 12.58 -13.95 14.14
N SER A 126 13.01 -14.79 13.20
CA SER A 126 14.39 -15.31 13.15
C SER A 126 15.44 -14.23 12.90
N ARG A 127 15.07 -13.17 12.16
CA ARG A 127 15.90 -11.99 11.91
C ARG A 127 15.82 -10.95 13.03
N GLY A 128 14.90 -11.09 13.99
CA GLY A 128 14.65 -10.08 15.00
C GLY A 128 13.95 -8.83 14.45
N GLU A 129 13.27 -8.96 13.31
CA GLU A 129 12.46 -7.92 12.69
C GLU A 129 11.02 -7.92 13.23
N VAL A 130 10.33 -6.81 13.03
CA VAL A 130 8.93 -6.66 13.43
C VAL A 130 8.03 -7.15 12.31
N ALA A 131 7.28 -8.23 12.58
CA ALA A 131 6.37 -8.82 11.62
C ALA A 131 5.03 -8.06 11.56
N PRO A 132 4.55 -7.62 10.38
CA PRO A 132 3.26 -6.92 10.26
C PRO A 132 2.07 -7.71 10.81
N ALA A 133 2.04 -9.03 10.61
CA ALA A 133 0.97 -9.90 11.12
C ALA A 133 0.95 -9.94 12.65
N ALA A 134 2.12 -9.89 13.29
CA ALA A 134 2.23 -9.89 14.74
C ALA A 134 1.83 -8.55 15.35
N VAL A 135 2.21 -7.44 14.72
CA VAL A 135 1.70 -6.10 15.08
C VAL A 135 0.17 -6.09 14.97
N ALA A 136 -0.40 -6.60 13.88
CA ALA A 136 -1.85 -6.65 13.71
C ALA A 136 -2.54 -7.50 14.80
N ARG A 137 -1.97 -8.66 15.17
CA ARG A 137 -2.51 -9.46 16.29
C ARG A 137 -2.41 -8.73 17.63
N ALA A 138 -1.33 -8.00 17.89
CA ALA A 138 -1.20 -7.17 19.09
C ALA A 138 -2.29 -6.06 19.15
N LEU A 139 -2.74 -5.58 17.99
CA LEU A 139 -3.84 -4.64 17.86
C LEU A 139 -5.24 -5.31 17.88
N GLY A 140 -5.33 -6.62 18.10
CA GLY A 140 -6.60 -7.35 18.25
C GLY A 140 -7.16 -7.97 16.96
N TYR A 141 -6.44 -7.94 15.83
CA TYR A 141 -6.87 -8.61 14.61
C TYR A 141 -6.68 -10.13 14.74
N ARG A 142 -7.74 -10.91 14.47
CA ARG A 142 -7.70 -12.38 14.63
C ARG A 142 -6.99 -13.10 13.49
N ASP A 143 -7.33 -12.75 12.24
CA ASP A 143 -6.73 -13.31 11.02
C ASP A 143 -6.29 -12.16 10.11
N PRO A 144 -5.14 -11.51 10.41
CA PRO A 144 -4.66 -10.40 9.61
C PRO A 144 -4.22 -10.90 8.22
N ARG A 145 -4.70 -10.23 7.16
CA ARG A 145 -4.31 -10.47 5.77
C ARG A 145 -3.80 -9.19 5.12
N CYS A 146 -2.80 -9.31 4.27
CA CYS A 146 -2.35 -8.21 3.44
C CYS A 146 -3.31 -8.08 2.25
N LEU A 147 -3.99 -6.93 2.13
CA LEU A 147 -4.91 -6.66 1.03
C LEU A 147 -4.23 -5.94 -0.14
N GLN A 148 -3.19 -5.17 0.16
CA GLN A 148 -2.53 -4.29 -0.78
C GLN A 148 -1.13 -3.93 -0.28
N SER A 149 -0.20 -3.76 -1.21
CA SER A 149 1.15 -3.28 -0.98
C SER A 149 1.55 -2.30 -2.07
N MET A 150 2.27 -1.25 -1.71
CA MET A 150 2.79 -0.28 -2.66
C MET A 150 4.22 0.11 -2.29
N VAL A 151 5.02 0.46 -3.30
CA VAL A 151 6.21 1.31 -3.13
C VAL A 151 5.81 2.73 -3.47
N ILE A 152 6.14 3.69 -2.61
CA ILE A 152 5.94 5.12 -2.87
C ILE A 152 7.32 5.73 -3.12
N CYS A 153 7.59 6.19 -4.35
CA CYS A 153 8.93 6.59 -4.78
C CYS A 153 9.35 7.96 -4.27
N LYS A 154 8.42 8.92 -4.18
CA LYS A 154 8.69 10.33 -3.81
C LYS A 154 9.89 10.90 -4.56
N GLN A 155 9.76 10.96 -5.88
CA GLN A 155 10.83 11.40 -6.76
C GLN A 155 11.28 12.83 -6.40
N PRO A 156 12.59 13.12 -6.44
CA PRO A 156 13.08 14.49 -6.28
C PRO A 156 12.41 15.44 -7.29
N GLU A 157 12.14 16.67 -6.85
CA GLU A 157 11.56 17.78 -7.63
C GLU A 157 10.09 17.64 -8.02
N ILE A 158 9.62 16.43 -8.35
CA ILE A 158 8.25 16.20 -8.87
C ILE A 158 7.39 15.29 -7.99
N GLY A 159 7.87 14.94 -6.80
CA GLY A 159 7.18 14.05 -5.88
C GLY A 159 5.89 14.66 -5.35
N GLY A 160 4.74 14.29 -5.93
CA GLY A 160 3.44 14.87 -5.60
C GLY A 160 3.07 14.76 -4.11
N ALA A 161 2.44 15.81 -3.57
CA ALA A 161 1.95 15.80 -2.19
C ALA A 161 0.84 14.75 -2.02
N VAL A 162 0.78 14.11 -0.85
CA VAL A 162 -0.36 13.25 -0.51
C VAL A 162 -1.29 14.10 0.36
N PRO A 163 -2.51 14.45 -0.12
CA PRO A 163 -3.45 15.22 0.69
C PRO A 163 -3.88 14.42 1.92
N LEU A 164 -4.35 15.13 2.96
CA LEU A 164 -4.87 14.49 4.17
C LEU A 164 -5.97 13.49 3.82
N ILE A 165 -5.76 12.22 4.16
CA ILE A 165 -6.67 11.14 3.81
C ILE A 165 -6.75 10.11 4.93
N ARG A 166 -7.93 9.52 5.12
CA ARG A 166 -8.11 8.34 5.98
C ARG A 166 -8.29 7.11 5.11
N THR A 167 -7.35 6.16 5.21
CA THR A 167 -7.25 4.95 4.37
C THR A 167 -8.56 4.15 4.29
N LEU A 168 -9.34 4.09 5.37
CA LEU A 168 -10.64 3.41 5.41
C LEU A 168 -11.60 3.88 4.30
N HIS A 169 -11.55 5.15 3.89
CA HIS A 169 -12.45 5.69 2.86
C HIS A 169 -12.26 5.01 1.49
N PHE A 170 -11.06 4.52 1.17
CA PHE A 170 -10.82 3.81 -0.08
C PHE A 170 -11.42 2.41 -0.08
N TYR A 171 -11.41 1.73 1.06
CA TYR A 171 -11.85 0.33 1.18
C TYR A 171 -13.32 0.16 1.56
N THR A 172 -13.97 1.21 2.09
CA THR A 172 -15.35 1.12 2.62
C THR A 172 -16.39 1.88 1.84
N ARG A 173 -16.02 2.54 0.73
CA ARG A 173 -16.99 3.17 -0.17
C ARG A 173 -17.68 2.09 -1.01
N THR A 174 -18.63 1.39 -0.38
CA THR A 174 -19.44 0.33 -0.95
C THR A 174 -20.32 0.83 -2.09
N LEU A 175 -20.19 0.16 -3.24
CA LEU A 175 -21.22 -0.44 -4.10
C LEU A 175 -22.41 0.46 -4.52
N PRO A 176 -22.63 0.69 -5.83
CA PRO A 176 -23.87 1.32 -6.28
C PRO A 176 -25.06 0.46 -5.83
N ARG A 177 -25.99 1.09 -5.10
CA ARG A 177 -27.29 0.51 -4.78
C ARG A 177 -28.02 0.18 -6.08
N ARG A 178 -27.94 -1.06 -6.55
CA ARG A 178 -28.99 -1.62 -7.41
C ARG A 178 -30.12 -2.12 -6.51
N LEU A 179 -31.16 -1.31 -6.42
CA LEU A 179 -32.48 -1.74 -5.98
C LEU A 179 -33.01 -2.77 -7.00
N GLY A 180 -33.45 -3.93 -6.51
CA GLY A 180 -34.07 -4.97 -7.33
C GLY A 180 -34.38 -6.25 -6.56
N SER A 181 -35.46 -6.20 -5.76
CA SER A 181 -36.32 -7.30 -5.27
C SER A 181 -35.74 -8.72 -5.12
N GLY A 182 -35.59 -9.19 -3.87
CA GLY A 182 -35.45 -10.62 -3.56
C GLY A 182 -35.26 -10.90 -2.07
N THR A 183 -36.35 -11.22 -1.38
CA THR A 183 -36.46 -11.92 -0.08
C THR A 183 -35.49 -11.55 1.06
N ARG A 184 -36.08 -10.94 2.11
CA ARG A 184 -35.48 -10.69 3.43
C ARG A 184 -34.86 -11.96 4.03
N SER A 185 -33.56 -11.95 4.28
CA SER A 185 -32.95 -12.63 5.43
C SER A 185 -32.35 -11.58 6.36
N LYS A 186 -32.81 -11.56 7.62
CA LYS A 186 -32.35 -10.64 8.65
C LYS A 186 -30.94 -11.06 9.08
N MET A 187 -29.93 -10.22 8.84
CA MET A 187 -28.68 -10.26 9.62
C MET A 187 -28.71 -9.18 10.72
N PRO A 188 -28.10 -9.43 11.91
CA PRO A 188 -28.28 -8.59 13.08
C PRO A 188 -27.55 -7.26 12.94
N ARG A 189 -28.22 -6.18 13.35
CA ARG A 189 -27.61 -4.87 13.58
C ARG A 189 -26.73 -4.96 14.83
N TRP A 190 -25.45 -4.67 14.70
CA TRP A 190 -24.61 -4.35 15.85
C TRP A 190 -24.94 -2.93 16.30
N ARG A 191 -25.69 -2.81 17.40
CA ARG A 191 -25.77 -1.58 18.20
C ARG A 191 -24.58 -1.61 19.15
N THR A 192 -23.74 -0.58 19.14
CA THR A 192 -22.84 -0.31 20.26
C THR A 192 -23.68 0.24 21.41
N ALA A 193 -23.59 -0.43 22.55
CA ALA A 193 -24.05 0.05 23.86
C ALA A 193 -22.81 0.29 24.72
N ALA A 194 -22.92 1.32 25.56
CA ALA A 194 -21.89 2.01 26.35
C ALA A 194 -21.04 3.00 25.55
#